data_AF-A0A2G8JVB7-F1
#
_entry.id   AF-A0A2G8JVB7-F1
#
_cell.length_a   1.000
_cell.length_b   1.000
_cell.length_c   1.000
_cell.angle_alpha   90.00
_cell.angle_beta   90.00
_cell.angle_gamma   90.00
#
_symmetry.space_group_name_H-M   'P 1'
#
loop_
_entity.id
_entity.type
_entity.pdbx_description
1 polymer ?
#
loop_
_entity_poly.entity_id
_entity_poly.type
_entity_poly.pdbx_seq_one_letter_code
_entity_poly.pdbx_strand_id
1 'polypeptide(L)'
;MDDVIVLASWPFSSSFITLLSLLWYSGVFASIDVGTGKPPFGKLKLAYKFATGPYKDIGPLFTELQLLAPDLKICAIYYDDPKTVEHSKLRSMVAGVLAEGDSKVDKDVEKKLLDKGFKSFEIPSVDFAVHAKFPYAWDLSCYIAIMRVYPRLDNYITERQLSAHPAVEFYDPDTIHFVMPLSKQEAFYVPEASYTEEPTEEPETDGENGEQSQDDKGLSKSQSSADEKTRNESGEDSSSSFEKVEAPK
;
A
#
# COMPACT_ATOMS: atom_id res chain seq x y z
N MET A 1 -43.65 -37.34 9.37
CA MET A 1 -43.17 -36.08 8.72
C MET A 1 -41.65 -36.00 8.79
N ASP A 2 -41.08 -36.68 9.76
CA ASP A 2 -39.68 -36.74 10.16
C ASP A 2 -38.77 -37.22 9.04
N ASP A 3 -39.14 -38.26 8.27
CA ASP A 3 -38.35 -38.75 7.14
C ASP A 3 -38.14 -37.69 6.04
N VAL A 4 -39.14 -36.83 5.81
CA VAL A 4 -39.04 -35.73 4.82
C VAL A 4 -38.10 -34.63 5.34
N ILE A 5 -38.10 -34.37 6.64
CA ILE A 5 -37.19 -33.41 7.29
C ILE A 5 -35.75 -33.95 7.26
N VAL A 6 -35.56 -35.24 7.55
CA VAL A 6 -34.26 -35.91 7.49
C VAL A 6 -33.70 -35.88 6.07
N LEU A 7 -34.48 -36.27 5.06
CA LEU A 7 -34.06 -36.21 3.64
C LEU A 7 -33.77 -34.77 3.18
N ALA A 8 -34.53 -33.78 3.64
CA ALA A 8 -34.28 -32.37 3.33
C ALA A 8 -33.02 -31.82 4.04
N SER A 9 -32.64 -32.33 5.21
CA SER A 9 -31.46 -31.85 5.97
C SER A 9 -30.11 -32.31 5.39
N TRP A 10 -30.06 -33.46 4.74
CA TRP A 10 -28.84 -34.02 4.14
C TRP A 10 -28.16 -33.09 3.11
N PRO A 11 -28.86 -32.49 2.11
CA PRO A 11 -28.24 -31.57 1.17
C PRO A 11 -27.74 -30.26 1.80
N PHE A 12 -28.40 -29.74 2.84
CA PHE A 12 -27.92 -28.56 3.58
C PHE A 12 -26.62 -28.88 4.34
N SER A 13 -26.54 -30.05 4.97
CA SER A 13 -25.32 -30.52 5.64
C SER A 13 -24.14 -30.65 4.66
N SER A 14 -24.37 -31.29 3.50
CA SER A 14 -23.35 -31.43 2.44
C SER A 14 -22.86 -30.07 1.91
N SER A 15 -23.79 -29.14 1.65
CA SER A 15 -23.46 -27.77 1.23
C SER A 15 -22.63 -27.03 2.28
N PHE A 16 -22.98 -27.16 3.56
CA PHE A 16 -22.25 -26.54 4.66
C PHE A 16 -20.82 -27.12 4.81
N ILE A 17 -20.66 -28.44 4.73
CA ILE A 17 -19.34 -29.09 4.77
C ILE A 17 -18.48 -28.65 3.58
N THR A 18 -19.08 -28.55 2.38
CA THR A 18 -18.38 -28.08 1.17
C THR A 18 -17.92 -26.63 1.32
N LEU A 19 -18.79 -25.74 1.81
CA LEU A 19 -18.46 -24.34 2.08
C LEU A 19 -17.36 -24.22 3.15
N LEU A 20 -17.46 -24.97 4.25
CA LEU A 20 -16.46 -24.95 5.32
C LEU A 20 -15.10 -25.45 4.83
N SER A 21 -15.10 -26.50 3.99
CA SER A 21 -13.90 -27.02 3.34
C SER A 21 -13.27 -26.00 2.38
N LEU A 22 -14.09 -25.27 1.63
CA LEU A 22 -13.64 -24.20 0.74
C LEU A 22 -13.04 -23.02 1.52
N LEU A 23 -13.67 -22.59 2.62
CA LEU A 23 -13.15 -21.53 3.50
C LEU A 23 -11.84 -21.95 4.18
N TRP A 24 -11.73 -23.21 4.61
CA TRP A 24 -10.49 -23.78 5.14
C TRP A 24 -9.38 -23.77 4.10
N TYR A 25 -9.65 -24.30 2.90
CA TYR A 25 -8.70 -24.33 1.78
C TYR A 25 -8.27 -22.93 1.31
N SER A 26 -9.17 -21.93 1.42
CA SER A 26 -8.88 -20.52 1.12
C SER A 26 -8.10 -19.79 2.24
N GLY A 27 -7.69 -20.49 3.30
CA GLY A 27 -6.85 -19.95 4.37
C GLY A 27 -7.57 -19.17 5.47
N VAL A 28 -8.93 -19.18 5.54
CA VAL A 28 -9.68 -18.45 6.58
C VAL A 28 -9.26 -18.82 8.00
N PHE A 29 -8.82 -20.06 8.21
CA PHE A 29 -8.35 -20.57 9.50
C PHE A 29 -6.81 -20.68 9.61
N ALA A 30 -6.07 -20.20 8.61
CA ALA A 30 -4.61 -20.22 8.63
C ALA A 30 -4.05 -19.35 9.77
N SER A 31 -3.03 -19.85 10.46
CA SER A 31 -2.15 -19.03 11.30
C SER A 31 -1.35 -18.07 10.41
N ILE A 32 -1.03 -16.90 10.96
CA ILE A 32 -0.24 -15.88 10.26
C ILE A 32 0.85 -15.48 11.24
N ASP A 33 2.03 -16.04 11.03
CA ASP A 33 3.21 -15.76 11.82
C ASP A 33 3.99 -14.61 11.16
N VAL A 34 4.04 -13.48 11.85
CA VAL A 34 4.81 -12.30 11.43
C VAL A 34 6.16 -12.32 12.14
N GLY A 35 7.24 -12.12 11.39
CA GLY A 35 8.59 -12.08 11.93
C GLY A 35 9.50 -11.11 11.18
N THR A 36 10.65 -10.80 11.78
CA THR A 36 11.78 -10.19 11.08
C THR A 36 12.80 -11.25 10.70
N GLY A 37 13.33 -11.17 9.49
CA GLY A 37 14.36 -12.08 9.02
C GLY A 37 14.81 -11.77 7.61
N LYS A 38 15.62 -12.68 7.04
CA LYS A 38 15.97 -12.61 5.63
C LYS A 38 14.74 -12.99 4.79
N PRO A 39 14.35 -12.20 3.77
CA PRO A 39 13.24 -12.55 2.90
C PRO A 39 13.50 -13.87 2.15
N PRO A 40 12.44 -14.51 1.62
CA PRO A 40 12.53 -15.79 0.91
C PRO A 40 13.18 -15.67 -0.49
N PHE A 41 13.66 -14.48 -0.88
CA PHE A 41 14.21 -14.20 -2.21
C PHE A 41 15.58 -13.49 -2.16
N GLY A 42 16.37 -13.71 -3.21
CA GLY A 42 17.70 -13.11 -3.41
C GLY A 42 17.69 -11.69 -4.02
N LYS A 43 18.68 -11.40 -4.87
CA LYS A 43 18.60 -10.28 -5.83
C LYS A 43 17.62 -10.72 -6.93
N LEU A 44 16.68 -9.87 -7.33
CA LEU A 44 15.75 -10.22 -8.41
C LEU A 44 15.89 -9.26 -9.59
N LYS A 45 15.83 -9.80 -10.81
CA LYS A 45 15.59 -9.03 -12.03
C LYS A 45 14.14 -9.21 -12.43
N LEU A 46 13.46 -8.10 -12.69
CA LEU A 46 12.02 -8.01 -12.90
C LEU A 46 11.72 -7.45 -14.30
N ALA A 47 10.57 -7.86 -14.86
CA ALA A 47 9.87 -7.15 -15.93
C ALA A 47 8.52 -6.68 -15.39
N TYR A 48 8.31 -5.36 -15.27
CA TYR A 48 7.16 -4.77 -14.56
C TYR A 48 6.30 -3.85 -15.44
N LYS A 49 5.04 -3.70 -15.07
CA LYS A 49 4.19 -2.56 -15.43
C LYS A 49 3.81 -1.78 -14.19
N PHE A 50 3.98 -0.46 -14.26
CA PHE A 50 3.55 0.48 -13.23
C PHE A 50 2.07 0.82 -13.39
N ALA A 51 1.38 1.05 -12.27
CA ALA A 51 -0.03 1.43 -12.22
C ALA A 51 -0.28 2.49 -11.14
N THR A 52 -1.15 3.44 -11.46
CA THR A 52 -1.71 4.40 -10.52
C THR A 52 -3.22 4.20 -10.44
N GLY A 53 -3.78 4.20 -9.23
CA GLY A 53 -5.19 3.97 -8.95
C GLY A 53 -5.43 2.87 -7.91
N PRO A 54 -6.69 2.50 -7.64
CA PRO A 54 -7.02 1.63 -6.52
C PRO A 54 -6.43 0.22 -6.68
N TYR A 55 -5.79 -0.32 -5.65
CA TYR A 55 -5.12 -1.62 -5.70
C TYR A 55 -6.03 -2.81 -6.04
N LYS A 56 -7.33 -2.71 -5.78
CA LYS A 56 -8.34 -3.70 -6.23
C LYS A 56 -8.48 -3.78 -7.77
N ASP A 57 -8.09 -2.75 -8.50
CA ASP A 57 -8.34 -2.61 -9.94
C ASP A 57 -7.12 -3.04 -10.80
N ILE A 58 -6.02 -3.49 -10.17
CA ILE A 58 -4.78 -3.92 -10.87
C ILE A 58 -4.79 -5.37 -11.37
N GLY A 59 -5.83 -6.16 -11.05
CA GLY A 59 -5.99 -7.56 -11.49
C GLY A 59 -5.82 -7.83 -13.01
N PRO A 60 -6.18 -6.91 -13.92
CA PRO A 60 -5.85 -7.06 -15.34
C PRO A 60 -4.36 -7.15 -15.65
N LEU A 61 -3.47 -6.53 -14.86
CA LEU A 61 -2.02 -6.63 -15.06
C LEU A 61 -1.47 -8.01 -14.67
N PHE A 62 -1.98 -8.60 -13.58
CA PHE A 62 -1.70 -9.99 -13.24
C PHE A 62 -2.15 -10.93 -14.36
N THR A 63 -3.35 -10.71 -14.90
CA THR A 63 -3.90 -11.49 -16.01
C THR A 63 -3.05 -11.36 -17.27
N GLU A 64 -2.66 -10.14 -17.66
CA GLU A 64 -1.78 -9.90 -18.82
C GLU A 64 -0.43 -10.59 -18.67
N LEU A 65 0.20 -10.46 -17.49
CA LEU A 65 1.49 -11.09 -17.20
C LEU A 65 1.39 -12.61 -17.28
N GLN A 66 0.39 -13.22 -16.64
CA GLN A 66 0.18 -14.68 -16.65
C GLN A 66 -0.09 -15.22 -18.07
N LEU A 67 -0.79 -14.46 -18.93
CA LEU A 67 -1.01 -14.82 -20.33
C LEU A 67 0.25 -14.70 -21.19
N LEU A 68 1.15 -13.77 -20.86
CA LEU A 68 2.40 -13.55 -21.60
C LEU A 68 3.52 -14.49 -21.13
N ALA A 69 3.60 -14.81 -19.85
CA ALA A 69 4.71 -15.52 -19.24
C ALA A 69 4.22 -16.42 -18.07
N PRO A 70 3.46 -17.49 -18.37
CA PRO A 70 2.75 -18.28 -17.34
C PRO A 70 3.66 -19.02 -16.36
N ASP A 71 4.91 -19.27 -16.74
CA ASP A 71 5.91 -19.99 -15.94
C ASP A 71 6.72 -19.06 -15.00
N LEU A 72 6.53 -17.73 -15.08
CA LEU A 72 7.22 -16.80 -14.19
C LEU A 72 6.46 -16.62 -12.87
N LYS A 73 7.22 -16.55 -11.77
CA LYS A 73 6.68 -16.07 -10.50
C LYS A 73 6.25 -14.61 -10.64
N ILE A 74 5.15 -14.24 -10.00
CA ILE A 74 4.65 -12.87 -9.97
C ILE A 74 5.10 -12.18 -8.68
N CYS A 75 5.51 -10.92 -8.82
CA CYS A 75 5.82 -9.98 -7.76
C CYS A 75 4.92 -8.75 -7.93
N ALA A 76 4.29 -8.29 -6.86
CA ALA A 76 3.63 -6.98 -6.81
C ALA A 76 4.30 -6.10 -5.76
N ILE A 77 4.46 -4.80 -6.04
CA ILE A 77 4.93 -3.81 -5.07
C ILE A 77 3.90 -2.69 -4.96
N TYR A 78 3.55 -2.34 -3.72
CA TYR A 78 2.61 -1.29 -3.35
C TYR A 78 3.38 -0.22 -2.56
N TYR A 79 3.38 0.99 -3.09
CA TYR A 79 4.27 2.06 -2.60
C TYR A 79 3.65 2.95 -1.52
N ASP A 80 2.32 2.89 -1.36
CA ASP A 80 1.52 3.83 -0.60
C ASP A 80 0.55 3.10 0.35
N ASP A 81 0.19 3.71 1.49
CA ASP A 81 -0.83 3.16 2.38
C ASP A 81 -2.25 3.57 1.89
N PRO A 82 -3.12 2.61 1.51
CA PRO A 82 -4.48 2.89 1.04
C PRO A 82 -5.42 3.48 2.11
N LYS A 83 -4.98 3.60 3.36
CA LYS A 83 -5.69 4.31 4.44
C LYS A 83 -5.36 5.81 4.50
N THR A 84 -4.23 6.24 3.92
CA THR A 84 -3.71 7.62 4.05
C THR A 84 -3.57 8.33 2.71
N VAL A 85 -3.28 7.60 1.62
CA VAL A 85 -3.16 8.14 0.27
C VAL A 85 -4.48 7.96 -0.49
N GLU A 86 -4.88 8.98 -1.24
CA GLU A 86 -6.11 8.98 -2.03
C GLU A 86 -6.12 7.81 -3.04
N HIS A 87 -7.25 7.10 -3.14
CA HIS A 87 -7.39 5.93 -4.00
C HIS A 87 -7.03 6.16 -5.48
N SER A 88 -7.19 7.38 -6.00
CA SER A 88 -6.81 7.76 -7.36
C SER A 88 -5.29 7.93 -7.55
N LYS A 89 -4.56 8.19 -6.46
CA LYS A 89 -3.12 8.48 -6.41
C LYS A 89 -2.26 7.29 -5.98
N LEU A 90 -2.87 6.21 -5.47
CA LEU A 90 -2.15 5.01 -5.03
C LEU A 90 -1.28 4.42 -6.16
N ARG A 91 0.00 4.18 -5.88
CA ARG A 91 0.99 3.68 -6.85
C ARG A 91 1.33 2.24 -6.56
N SER A 92 1.47 1.45 -7.61
CA SER A 92 1.88 0.04 -7.53
C SER A 92 2.61 -0.40 -8.80
N MET A 93 3.20 -1.58 -8.76
CA MET A 93 3.59 -2.30 -9.97
C MET A 93 3.30 -3.80 -9.85
N VAL A 94 3.07 -4.43 -11.00
CA VAL A 94 2.99 -5.89 -11.14
C VAL A 94 4.12 -6.34 -12.08
N ALA A 95 4.86 -7.36 -11.68
CA ALA A 95 6.10 -7.77 -12.32
C ALA A 95 6.28 -9.29 -12.40
N GLY A 96 6.84 -9.76 -13.51
CA GLY A 96 7.35 -11.12 -13.64
C GLY A 96 8.81 -11.20 -13.19
N VAL A 97 9.15 -12.20 -12.38
CA VAL A 97 10.52 -12.45 -11.95
C VAL A 97 11.30 -13.12 -13.09
N LEU A 98 12.14 -12.36 -13.78
CA LEU A 98 12.97 -12.83 -14.91
C LEU A 98 14.18 -13.68 -14.45
N ALA A 99 14.75 -13.35 -13.30
CA ALA A 99 15.85 -14.08 -12.70
C ALA A 99 15.94 -13.81 -11.19
N GLU A 100 16.55 -14.76 -10.48
CA GLU A 100 16.81 -14.71 -9.05
C GLU A 100 18.27 -15.14 -8.77
N GLY A 101 18.99 -14.30 -8.03
CA GLY A 101 20.42 -14.47 -7.77
C GLY A 101 21.21 -14.48 -9.08
N ASP A 102 21.97 -15.55 -9.30
CA ASP A 102 22.78 -15.77 -10.50
C ASP A 102 22.06 -16.61 -11.57
N SER A 103 20.74 -16.81 -11.46
CA SER A 103 19.98 -17.57 -12.46
C SER A 103 19.96 -16.87 -13.82
N LYS A 104 19.91 -17.66 -14.91
CA LYS A 104 19.91 -17.10 -16.26
C LYS A 104 18.53 -16.58 -16.62
N VAL A 105 18.49 -15.32 -17.07
CA VAL A 105 17.30 -14.72 -17.68
C VAL A 105 16.96 -15.43 -18.98
N ASP A 106 15.70 -15.84 -19.13
CA ASP A 106 15.14 -16.21 -20.42
C ASP A 106 14.98 -14.93 -21.27
N LYS A 107 15.79 -14.83 -22.33
CA LYS A 107 15.82 -13.65 -23.21
C LYS A 107 14.61 -13.55 -24.12
N ASP A 108 13.97 -14.67 -24.46
CA ASP A 108 12.81 -14.67 -25.34
C ASP A 108 11.57 -14.23 -24.54
N VAL A 109 11.45 -14.66 -23.28
CA VAL A 109 10.43 -14.17 -22.34
C VAL A 109 10.68 -12.70 -21.96
N GLU A 110 11.91 -12.31 -21.63
CA GLU A 110 12.27 -10.91 -21.36
C GLU A 110 11.86 -10.02 -22.54
N LYS A 111 12.29 -10.37 -23.75
CA LYS A 111 11.95 -9.62 -24.96
C LYS A 111 10.44 -9.55 -25.19
N LYS A 112 9.72 -10.67 -25.05
CA LYS A 112 8.26 -10.73 -25.21
C LYS A 112 7.52 -9.78 -24.27
N LEU A 113 8.00 -9.62 -23.03
CA LEU A 113 7.43 -8.69 -22.05
C LEU A 113 7.79 -7.23 -22.40
N LEU A 114 9.03 -6.94 -22.76
CA LEU A 114 9.45 -5.59 -23.19
C LEU A 114 8.67 -5.14 -24.44
N ASP A 115 8.49 -6.02 -25.44
CA ASP A 115 7.68 -5.78 -26.65
C ASP A 115 6.18 -5.54 -26.34
N LYS A 116 5.73 -5.85 -25.11
CA LYS A 116 4.37 -5.61 -24.58
C LYS A 116 4.30 -4.43 -23.61
N GLY A 117 5.35 -3.61 -23.53
CA GLY A 117 5.41 -2.40 -22.72
C GLY A 117 5.70 -2.64 -21.24
N PHE A 118 6.20 -3.82 -20.87
CA PHE A 118 6.86 -3.98 -19.57
C PHE A 118 8.22 -3.28 -19.60
N LYS A 119 8.71 -2.85 -18.43
CA LYS A 119 10.03 -2.25 -18.24
C LYS A 119 10.90 -3.20 -17.40
N SER A 120 12.22 -3.17 -17.56
CA SER A 120 13.10 -3.96 -16.68
C SER A 120 13.52 -3.17 -15.44
N PHE A 121 13.61 -3.85 -14.30
CA PHE A 121 14.09 -3.30 -13.02
C PHE A 121 14.85 -4.38 -12.25
N GLU A 122 15.73 -3.98 -11.33
CA GLU A 122 16.44 -4.91 -10.45
C GLU A 122 16.29 -4.47 -9.00
N ILE A 123 15.83 -5.38 -8.13
CA ILE A 123 15.78 -5.16 -6.68
C ILE A 123 16.90 -5.93 -5.98
N PRO A 124 17.58 -5.33 -4.98
CA PRO A 124 18.71 -5.96 -4.32
C PRO A 124 18.25 -7.00 -3.30
N SER A 125 19.13 -7.96 -2.98
CA SER A 125 18.93 -8.78 -1.78
C SER A 125 19.10 -7.90 -0.53
N VAL A 126 18.15 -8.04 0.41
CA VAL A 126 18.19 -7.42 1.74
C VAL A 126 18.37 -8.50 2.79
N ASP A 127 19.04 -8.15 3.89
CA ASP A 127 19.32 -9.10 4.97
C ASP A 127 18.21 -9.10 6.04
N PHE A 128 17.45 -8.01 6.13
CA PHE A 128 16.34 -7.83 7.07
C PHE A 128 15.10 -7.26 6.37
N ALA A 129 13.98 -7.94 6.57
CA ALA A 129 12.64 -7.52 6.21
C ALA A 129 11.65 -8.01 7.28
N VAL A 130 10.53 -7.33 7.45
CA VAL A 130 9.34 -7.91 8.08
C VAL A 130 8.69 -8.82 7.05
N HIS A 131 8.31 -10.04 7.44
CA HIS A 131 7.70 -10.99 6.54
C HIS A 131 6.56 -11.79 7.18
N ALA A 132 5.60 -12.17 6.36
CA ALA A 132 4.53 -13.11 6.66
C ALA A 132 4.26 -14.02 5.45
N LYS A 133 3.62 -15.16 5.69
CA LYS A 133 3.18 -16.09 4.63
C LYS A 133 1.68 -16.35 4.77
N PHE A 134 1.02 -16.62 3.65
CA PHE A 134 -0.38 -17.01 3.63
C PHE A 134 -0.65 -18.06 2.53
N PRO A 135 -1.48 -19.09 2.77
CA PRO A 135 -1.81 -20.08 1.73
C PRO A 135 -2.49 -19.45 0.51
N TYR A 136 -1.97 -19.73 -0.67
CA TYR A 136 -2.56 -19.36 -1.95
C TYR A 136 -3.21 -20.58 -2.60
N ALA A 137 -4.40 -20.38 -3.16
CA ALA A 137 -5.10 -21.41 -3.92
C ALA A 137 -5.90 -20.84 -5.10
N TRP A 138 -6.42 -19.61 -4.94
CA TRP A 138 -7.23 -18.87 -5.91
C TRP A 138 -7.46 -17.44 -5.40
N ASP A 139 -8.09 -16.57 -6.20
CA ASP A 139 -8.28 -15.14 -5.93
C ASP A 139 -8.95 -14.83 -4.57
N LEU A 140 -9.83 -15.71 -4.07
CA LEU A 140 -10.43 -15.52 -2.75
C LEU A 140 -9.39 -15.58 -1.62
N SER A 141 -8.35 -16.41 -1.77
CA SER A 141 -7.21 -16.43 -0.85
C SER A 141 -6.50 -15.08 -0.80
N CYS A 142 -6.35 -14.37 -1.93
CA CYS A 142 -5.74 -13.03 -1.96
C CYS A 142 -6.55 -12.03 -1.12
N TYR A 143 -7.88 -11.99 -1.29
CA TYR A 143 -8.74 -11.10 -0.51
C TYR A 143 -8.68 -11.40 1.00
N ILE A 144 -8.73 -12.69 1.38
CA ILE A 144 -8.61 -13.13 2.77
C ILE A 144 -7.21 -12.78 3.33
N ALA A 145 -6.16 -12.97 2.53
CA ALA A 145 -4.78 -12.64 2.91
C ALA A 145 -4.64 -11.15 3.19
N ILE A 146 -5.08 -10.27 2.28
CA ILE A 146 -5.04 -8.81 2.48
C ILE A 146 -5.72 -8.41 3.79
N MET A 147 -6.95 -8.90 4.01
CA MET A 147 -7.76 -8.57 5.20
C MET A 147 -7.19 -9.12 6.52
N ARG A 148 -6.33 -10.14 6.50
CA ARG A 148 -5.79 -10.77 7.73
C ARG A 148 -4.30 -10.53 7.97
N VAL A 149 -3.50 -10.35 6.92
CA VAL A 149 -2.05 -10.24 6.98
C VAL A 149 -1.63 -8.79 7.21
N TYR A 150 -2.14 -7.82 6.43
CA TYR A 150 -1.76 -6.41 6.61
C TYR A 150 -2.01 -5.88 8.04
N PRO A 151 -3.18 -6.11 8.68
CA PRO A 151 -3.37 -5.68 10.07
C PRO A 151 -2.40 -6.32 11.08
N ARG A 152 -1.85 -7.50 10.77
CA ARG A 152 -0.82 -8.15 11.61
C ARG A 152 0.57 -7.60 11.34
N LEU A 153 0.89 -7.28 10.08
CA LEU A 153 2.11 -6.57 9.71
C LEU A 153 2.12 -5.18 10.38
N ASP A 154 1.05 -4.40 10.21
CA ASP A 154 0.88 -3.06 10.80
C ASP A 154 1.11 -3.07 12.31
N ASN A 155 0.44 -3.98 13.04
CA ASN A 155 0.60 -4.11 14.49
C ASN A 155 2.04 -4.47 14.86
N TYR A 156 2.64 -5.47 14.21
CA TYR A 156 4.01 -5.93 14.49
C TYR A 156 5.06 -4.84 14.22
N ILE A 157 4.88 -4.07 13.14
CA ILE A 157 5.72 -2.92 12.76
C ILE A 157 5.59 -1.81 13.81
N THR A 158 4.36 -1.48 14.21
CA THR A 158 4.05 -0.41 15.18
C THR A 158 4.57 -0.74 16.58
N GLU A 159 4.29 -1.94 17.09
CA GLU A 159 4.75 -2.41 18.41
C GLU A 159 6.27 -2.38 18.56
N ARG A 160 6.99 -2.55 17.45
CA ARG A 160 8.47 -2.63 17.40
C ARG A 160 9.13 -1.37 16.85
N GLN A 161 8.35 -0.33 16.52
CA GLN A 161 8.82 0.95 15.97
C GLN A 161 9.74 0.77 14.75
N LEU A 162 9.36 -0.17 13.86
CA LEU A 162 10.12 -0.47 12.65
C LEU A 162 9.72 0.48 11.51
N SER A 163 10.68 0.88 10.67
CA SER A 163 10.38 1.44 9.35
C SER A 163 10.49 0.34 8.31
N ALA A 164 9.35 -0.20 7.87
CA ALA A 164 9.28 -1.26 6.88
C ALA A 164 8.42 -0.79 5.70
N HIS A 165 9.03 -0.65 4.52
CA HIS A 165 8.38 -0.20 3.28
C HIS A 165 9.32 -0.41 2.09
N PRO A 166 8.82 -0.54 0.84
CA PRO A 166 7.40 -0.63 0.44
C PRO A 166 6.81 -2.02 0.76
N ALA A 167 5.50 -2.21 0.53
CA ALA A 167 4.90 -3.53 0.66
C ALA A 167 5.13 -4.36 -0.60
N VAL A 168 5.65 -5.58 -0.44
CA VAL A 168 5.97 -6.49 -1.54
C VAL A 168 5.25 -7.82 -1.35
N GLU A 169 4.54 -8.27 -2.38
CA GLU A 169 3.84 -9.55 -2.44
C GLU A 169 4.47 -10.44 -3.51
N PHE A 170 5.02 -11.59 -3.11
CA PHE A 170 5.47 -12.63 -4.03
C PHE A 170 4.47 -13.79 -4.05
N TYR A 171 4.11 -14.21 -5.25
CA TYR A 171 3.16 -15.28 -5.49
C TYR A 171 3.91 -16.53 -5.94
N ASP A 172 4.08 -17.46 -5.00
CA ASP A 172 4.44 -18.84 -5.29
C ASP A 172 3.16 -19.68 -5.49
N PRO A 173 3.23 -20.85 -6.16
CA PRO A 173 2.03 -21.60 -6.59
C PRO A 173 1.03 -21.96 -5.49
N ASP A 174 1.49 -22.08 -4.24
CA ASP A 174 0.67 -22.44 -3.06
C ASP A 174 0.76 -21.41 -1.92
N THR A 175 1.52 -20.32 -2.08
CA THR A 175 1.86 -19.40 -0.99
C THR A 175 2.02 -17.96 -1.48
N ILE A 176 1.34 -17.02 -0.82
CA ILE A 176 1.63 -15.58 -0.91
C ILE A 176 2.64 -15.22 0.19
N HIS A 177 3.75 -14.62 -0.21
CA HIS A 177 4.78 -14.10 0.68
C HIS A 177 4.66 -12.57 0.76
N PHE A 178 4.29 -12.06 1.93
CA PHE A 178 4.25 -10.63 2.20
C PHE A 178 5.58 -10.23 2.83
N VAL A 179 6.24 -9.22 2.26
CA VAL A 179 7.57 -8.78 2.67
C VAL A 179 7.64 -7.25 2.63
N MET A 180 8.15 -6.66 3.70
CA MET A 180 8.39 -5.22 3.82
C MET A 180 9.85 -5.02 4.24
N PRO A 181 10.75 -4.55 3.35
CA PRO A 181 12.17 -4.48 3.65
C PRO A 181 12.47 -3.44 4.73
N LEU A 182 13.44 -3.74 5.59
CA LEU A 182 13.93 -2.87 6.67
C LEU A 182 15.26 -2.18 6.32
N SER A 183 15.73 -2.36 5.07
CA SER A 183 17.00 -1.84 4.58
C SER A 183 16.98 -1.73 3.07
N LYS A 184 17.78 -0.81 2.49
CA LYS A 184 17.87 -0.56 1.03
C LYS A 184 16.50 -0.26 0.39
N GLN A 185 15.59 0.36 1.14
CA GLN A 185 14.17 0.49 0.80
C GLN A 185 13.95 1.29 -0.49
N GLU A 186 14.70 2.37 -0.68
CA GLU A 186 14.74 3.17 -1.92
C GLU A 186 15.00 2.33 -3.18
N ALA A 187 15.77 1.24 -3.08
CA ALA A 187 16.08 0.37 -4.21
C ALA A 187 14.92 -0.54 -4.63
N PHE A 188 13.77 -0.49 -3.94
CA PHE A 188 12.52 -1.12 -4.36
C PHE A 188 11.59 -0.16 -5.10
N TYR A 189 11.87 1.16 -5.09
CA TYR A 189 11.07 2.16 -5.80
C TYR A 189 11.53 2.27 -7.25
N VAL A 190 10.62 1.98 -8.18
CA VAL A 190 10.83 2.29 -9.61
C VAL A 190 10.81 3.80 -9.84
N PRO A 191 11.41 4.32 -10.92
CA PRO A 191 11.46 5.76 -11.19
C PRO A 191 10.09 6.45 -11.12
N GLU A 192 9.02 5.81 -11.62
CA GLU A 192 7.65 6.31 -11.57
C GLU A 192 7.09 6.47 -10.14
N ALA A 193 7.59 5.70 -9.17
CA ALA A 193 7.25 5.82 -7.76
C ALA A 193 8.14 6.81 -7.00
N SER A 194 9.27 7.24 -7.58
CA SER A 194 10.23 8.16 -6.93
C SER A 194 9.84 9.63 -7.03
N TYR A 195 8.92 9.99 -7.94
CA TYR A 195 8.39 11.34 -8.03
C TYR A 195 7.33 11.56 -6.94
N THR A 196 7.73 12.28 -5.89
CA THR A 196 6.83 13.04 -5.03
C THR A 196 6.16 14.12 -5.88
N GLU A 197 4.88 14.41 -5.66
CA GLU A 197 4.18 15.49 -6.36
C GLU A 197 4.96 16.81 -6.21
N GLU A 198 5.21 17.54 -7.31
CA GLU A 198 5.73 18.90 -7.18
C GLU A 198 4.72 19.72 -6.37
N PRO A 199 5.18 20.67 -5.52
CA PRO A 199 4.26 21.51 -4.76
C PRO A 199 3.32 22.20 -5.74
N THR A 200 2.01 21.95 -5.61
CA THR A 200 1.01 22.74 -6.33
C THR A 200 1.23 24.20 -5.97
N GLU A 201 1.68 24.99 -6.93
CA GLU A 201 1.69 26.44 -6.83
C GLU A 201 0.25 26.87 -6.54
N GLU A 202 0.01 27.35 -5.32
CA GLU A 202 -1.26 27.98 -4.99
C GLU A 202 -1.44 29.19 -5.92
N PRO A 203 -2.61 29.35 -6.55
CA PRO A 203 -2.79 30.44 -7.52
C PRO A 203 -2.62 31.77 -6.82
N GLU A 204 -1.60 32.53 -7.21
CA GLU A 204 -1.41 33.91 -6.73
C GLU A 204 -2.69 34.69 -6.99
N THR A 205 -3.35 35.14 -5.91
CA THR A 205 -4.52 36.01 -6.04
C THR A 205 -4.04 37.39 -6.42
N ASP A 206 -4.04 37.67 -7.73
CA ASP A 206 -3.72 38.99 -8.29
C ASP A 206 -4.53 40.10 -7.59
N GLY A 207 -3.80 40.99 -6.91
CA GLY A 207 -4.36 42.17 -6.29
C GLY A 207 -4.51 43.31 -7.30
N GLU A 208 -5.66 43.41 -7.97
CA GLU A 208 -5.99 44.60 -8.77
C GLU A 208 -6.43 45.78 -7.88
N ASN A 209 -5.85 46.95 -8.12
CA ASN A 209 -6.23 48.23 -7.51
C ASN A 209 -6.24 49.34 -8.58
N GLY A 210 -7.22 50.25 -8.51
CA GLY A 210 -7.46 51.35 -9.45
C GLY A 210 -8.94 51.45 -9.84
N GLU A 211 -9.77 52.26 -9.15
CA GLU A 211 -10.06 53.68 -9.47
C GLU A 211 -10.78 53.87 -10.84
N GLN A 212 -11.88 54.63 -11.01
CA GLN A 212 -12.53 55.67 -10.19
C GLN A 212 -13.96 56.00 -10.72
N SER A 213 -14.70 56.90 -10.03
CA SER A 213 -15.94 57.62 -10.47
C SER A 213 -17.28 56.89 -10.31
N GLN A 214 -18.44 57.48 -10.00
CA GLN A 214 -18.88 58.69 -9.28
C GLN A 214 -20.45 58.66 -9.29
N ASP A 215 -21.10 59.34 -8.33
CA ASP A 215 -22.46 59.93 -8.40
C ASP A 215 -23.77 59.21 -7.91
N ASP A 216 -24.29 59.83 -6.84
CA ASP A 216 -25.70 60.18 -6.49
C ASP A 216 -26.63 59.30 -5.59
N LYS A 217 -27.59 60.00 -4.96
CA LYS A 217 -28.32 59.73 -3.70
C LYS A 217 -29.36 58.59 -3.70
N GLY A 218 -29.62 58.00 -2.52
CA GLY A 218 -30.72 57.03 -2.33
C GLY A 218 -31.11 56.60 -0.89
N LEU A 219 -31.31 57.54 0.04
CA LEU A 219 -32.05 57.46 1.33
C LEU A 219 -32.66 56.11 1.84
N SER A 220 -32.30 55.68 3.08
CA SER A 220 -33.23 55.35 4.21
C SER A 220 -32.84 54.15 5.12
N LYS A 221 -32.54 54.44 6.41
CA LYS A 221 -32.83 53.70 7.69
C LYS A 221 -32.72 52.15 7.78
N SER A 222 -32.28 51.54 8.89
CA SER A 222 -32.26 51.97 10.31
C SER A 222 -31.38 51.06 11.20
N GLN A 223 -30.77 51.62 12.25
CA GLN A 223 -30.49 51.02 13.60
C GLN A 223 -29.57 49.77 13.72
N SER A 224 -28.71 49.61 14.74
CA SER A 224 -28.25 50.52 15.83
C SER A 224 -27.03 49.93 16.58
N SER A 225 -26.08 50.79 17.01
CA SER A 225 -25.15 50.71 18.18
C SER A 225 -24.60 49.33 18.64
N ALA A 226 -23.27 49.09 18.76
CA ALA A 226 -22.28 49.78 19.65
C ALA A 226 -22.60 49.54 21.16
N ASP A 227 -21.71 49.42 22.16
CA ASP A 227 -20.27 49.71 22.41
C ASP A 227 -19.81 48.81 23.62
N GLU A 228 -18.55 48.60 24.07
CA GLU A 228 -17.16 48.70 23.56
C GLU A 228 -16.21 48.12 24.66
N LYS A 229 -14.91 47.83 24.37
CA LYS A 229 -13.76 47.86 25.32
C LYS A 229 -13.67 46.75 26.41
N THR A 230 -12.54 46.40 27.06
CA THR A 230 -11.12 46.87 27.15
C THR A 230 -10.24 45.63 27.47
N ARG A 231 -9.11 45.29 26.80
CA ARG A 231 -7.70 45.74 26.93
C ARG A 231 -7.02 45.55 28.32
N ASN A 232 -5.70 45.30 28.26
CA ASN A 232 -4.64 45.28 29.30
C ASN A 232 -4.40 43.97 30.09
N GLU A 233 -3.18 43.60 30.50
CA GLU A 233 -1.80 43.83 29.96
C GLU A 233 -0.77 43.02 30.79
N SER A 234 0.43 42.77 30.22
CA SER A 234 1.74 42.60 30.91
C SER A 234 2.07 41.38 31.81
N GLY A 235 3.34 40.96 31.72
CA GLY A 235 4.12 40.25 32.74
C GLY A 235 4.08 38.70 32.70
N GLU A 236 5.16 37.96 32.99
CA GLU A 236 6.61 38.28 33.07
C GLU A 236 7.40 36.95 33.12
N ASP A 237 8.70 36.97 32.80
CA ASP A 237 9.77 35.98 33.06
C ASP A 237 9.49 34.48 33.37
N SER A 238 10.26 33.60 32.70
CA SER A 238 11.41 32.94 33.37
C SER A 238 12.20 31.99 32.44
N SER A 239 13.50 31.88 32.72
CA SER A 239 14.49 31.08 31.98
C SER A 239 14.91 29.81 32.73
N SER A 240 15.17 28.72 31.99
CA SER A 240 15.93 27.53 32.45
C SER A 240 16.24 26.62 31.25
N SER A 241 17.35 26.80 30.54
CA SER A 241 18.67 26.20 30.82
C SER A 241 18.75 24.67 30.66
N PHE A 242 19.72 24.26 29.83
CA PHE A 242 20.21 22.91 29.56
C PHE A 242 20.63 22.14 30.82
N GLU A 243 20.48 20.81 30.81
CA GLU A 243 21.60 19.94 31.22
C GLU A 243 21.62 18.61 30.44
N LYS A 244 22.84 18.10 30.19
CA LYS A 244 23.16 16.88 29.44
C LYS A 244 23.90 15.94 30.39
N VAL A 245 23.48 14.67 30.48
CA VAL A 245 24.20 13.67 31.29
C VAL A 245 24.46 12.40 30.47
N GLU A 246 25.71 11.93 30.53
CA GLU A 246 26.20 10.73 29.85
C GLU A 246 25.98 9.45 30.67
N ALA A 247 26.09 8.29 30.01
CA ALA A 247 26.06 6.99 30.65
C ALA A 247 27.40 6.62 31.34
N PRO A 248 27.39 5.74 32.34
CA PRO A 248 28.53 4.92 32.71
C PRO A 248 28.44 3.49 32.14
N LYS A 249 29.59 2.80 32.20
CA LYS A 249 29.92 1.49 31.61
C LYS A 249 29.12 0.29 32.13
#